data_AF-X1NNS8-F1
#
_entry.id   AF-X1NNS8-F1
#
_cell.length_a   1.000
_cell.length_b   1.000
_cell.length_c   1.000
_cell.angle_alpha   90.00
_cell.angle_beta   90.00
_cell.angle_gamma   90.00
#
_symmetry.space_group_name_H-M   'P 1'
#
loop_
_entity.id
_entity.type
_entity.pdbx_description
1 polymer ?
#
loop_
_entity_poly.entity_id
_entity_poly.type
_entity_poly.pdbx_seq_one_letter_code
_entity_poly.pdbx_strand_id
1 'polypeptide(L)'
;MEINSNSIFLLGAGFTKSVYPNAPLNVELLKAIIDSGGNTISKYRGRYNTNDIEVLLTRLDLDAINSKEMKGDRSKIEAEISSYFSQYRFFKLSDEIPSWLKIFANNILRSNDAIVSLNYDCFLEV
;
A
#
# COMPACT_ATOMS: atom_id res chain seq x y z
N MET A 1 -25.78 -16.05 -9.34
CA MET A 1 -25.80 -16.60 -7.97
C MET A 1 -25.14 -15.54 -7.11
N GLU A 2 -25.90 -14.82 -6.30
CA GLU A 2 -25.34 -13.77 -5.43
C GLU A 2 -24.56 -14.45 -4.30
N ILE A 3 -23.25 -14.25 -4.29
CA ILE A 3 -22.39 -14.67 -3.19
C ILE A 3 -22.51 -13.57 -2.13
N ASN A 4 -23.47 -13.71 -1.22
CA ASN A 4 -23.52 -12.85 -0.03
C ASN A 4 -22.41 -13.31 0.91
N SER A 5 -21.47 -12.42 1.19
CA SER A 5 -20.41 -12.69 2.16
C SER A 5 -20.98 -12.76 3.58
N ASN A 6 -20.38 -13.63 4.42
CA ASN A 6 -20.79 -13.75 5.82
C ASN A 6 -20.41 -12.49 6.61
N SER A 7 -19.17 -12.03 6.44
CA SER A 7 -18.66 -10.76 6.96
C SER A 7 -17.79 -10.05 5.91
N ILE A 8 -17.68 -8.72 6.04
CA ILE A 8 -16.76 -7.90 5.24
C ILE A 8 -15.75 -7.26 6.17
N PHE A 9 -14.46 -7.52 5.93
CA PHE A 9 -13.35 -6.89 6.64
C PHE A 9 -12.74 -5.80 5.77
N LEU A 10 -12.69 -4.57 6.29
CA LEU A 10 -12.01 -3.45 5.64
C LEU A 10 -10.67 -3.20 6.33
N LEU A 11 -9.57 -3.37 5.60
CA LEU A 11 -8.22 -3.21 6.12
C LEU A 11 -7.56 -1.95 5.55
N GLY A 12 -7.06 -1.11 6.46
CA GLY A 12 -6.26 0.07 6.13
C GLY A 12 -4.80 -0.07 6.58
N ALA A 13 -4.00 0.97 6.37
CA ALA A 13 -2.54 0.92 6.53
C ALA A 13 -2.09 0.58 7.97
N GLY A 14 -2.94 0.87 8.96
CA GLY A 14 -2.72 0.49 10.36
C GLY A 14 -2.66 -1.03 10.58
N PHE A 15 -3.30 -1.82 9.73
CA PHE A 15 -3.20 -3.28 9.77
C PHE A 15 -1.78 -3.73 9.43
N THR A 16 -1.21 -3.22 8.34
CA THR A 16 0.17 -3.50 7.93
C THR A 16 1.17 -3.00 8.95
N LYS A 17 0.97 -1.82 9.55
CA LYS A 17 1.80 -1.31 10.66
C LYS A 17 1.78 -2.24 11.88
N SER A 18 0.64 -2.85 12.15
CA SER A 18 0.44 -3.76 13.28
C SER A 18 1.07 -5.14 13.05
N VAL A 19 1.28 -5.53 11.79
CA VAL A 19 2.03 -6.74 11.41
C VAL A 19 3.52 -6.44 11.28
N TYR A 20 3.87 -5.33 10.63
CA TYR A 20 5.23 -4.84 10.42
C TYR A 20 5.38 -3.46 11.08
N PRO A 21 5.92 -3.39 12.31
CA PRO A 21 6.07 -2.13 13.04
C PRO A 21 6.87 -1.06 12.28
N ASN A 22 7.72 -1.47 11.34
CA ASN A 22 8.53 -0.58 10.51
C ASN A 22 7.82 -0.10 9.23
N ALA A 23 6.62 -0.58 8.91
CA ALA A 23 5.86 -0.05 7.77
C ALA A 23 5.54 1.44 8.03
N PRO A 24 5.67 2.33 7.04
CA PRO A 24 5.38 3.74 7.24
C PRO A 24 3.87 3.99 7.26
N LEU A 25 3.44 5.00 8.00
CA LEU A 25 2.10 5.57 7.82
C LEU A 25 2.10 6.57 6.65
N ASN A 26 0.93 6.98 6.14
CA ASN A 26 0.84 7.87 4.95
C ASN A 26 1.71 9.13 5.07
N VAL A 27 1.79 9.73 6.27
CA VAL A 27 2.61 10.92 6.55
C VAL A 27 4.13 10.69 6.42
N GLU A 28 4.58 9.44 6.54
CA GLU A 28 5.99 9.03 6.43
C GLU A 28 6.30 8.34 5.09
N LEU A 29 5.27 7.85 4.40
CA LEU A 29 5.39 6.98 3.24
C LEU A 29 6.18 7.63 2.10
N LEU A 30 5.91 8.90 1.78
CA LEU A 30 6.62 9.60 0.71
C LEU A 30 8.13 9.65 1.01
N LYS A 31 8.50 9.97 2.25
CA LYS A 31 9.90 10.02 2.66
C LYS A 31 10.52 8.63 2.58
N ALA A 32 9.83 7.61 3.09
CA ALA A 32 10.35 6.25 3.10
C ALA A 32 10.63 5.71 1.69
N ILE A 33 9.75 5.98 0.72
CA ILE A 33 9.95 5.59 -0.68
C ILE A 33 11.17 6.32 -1.27
N ILE A 34 11.29 7.63 -1.04
CA ILE A 34 12.42 8.43 -1.54
C ILE A 34 13.75 7.93 -0.95
N ASP A 35 13.79 7.72 0.37
CA ASP A 35 14.98 7.23 1.07
C ASP A 35 15.36 5.80 0.62
N SER A 36 14.40 5.03 0.08
CA SER A 36 14.62 3.71 -0.51
C SER A 36 15.02 3.71 -2.00
N GLY A 37 15.22 4.88 -2.60
CA GLY A 37 15.64 5.00 -4.00
C GLY A 37 14.54 5.39 -4.99
N GLY A 38 13.40 5.91 -4.52
CA GLY A 38 12.33 6.47 -5.33
C GLY A 38 12.74 7.78 -6.03
N ASN A 39 13.47 7.67 -7.13
CA ASN A 39 14.04 8.82 -7.84
C ASN A 39 12.97 9.61 -8.61
N THR A 40 12.02 8.92 -9.23
CA THR A 40 10.95 9.56 -10.02
C THR A 40 10.00 10.29 -9.09
N ILE A 41 9.54 9.66 -8.01
CA ILE A 41 8.65 10.31 -7.04
C ILE A 41 9.32 11.51 -6.37
N SER A 42 10.64 11.46 -6.12
CA SER A 42 11.43 12.57 -5.56
C SER A 42 11.38 13.84 -6.43
N LYS A 43 11.44 13.70 -7.76
CA LYS A 43 11.28 14.82 -8.72
C LYS A 43 9.98 15.59 -8.46
N TYR A 44 8.88 14.87 -8.20
CA TYR A 44 7.56 15.47 -8.01
C TYR A 44 7.31 16.00 -6.60
N ARG A 45 8.00 15.47 -5.58
CA ARG A 45 8.01 16.05 -4.24
C ARG A 45 8.46 17.51 -4.27
N GLY A 46 9.59 17.78 -4.93
CA GLY A 46 10.12 19.14 -5.09
C GLY A 46 9.20 20.03 -5.92
N ARG A 47 8.67 19.50 -7.03
CA ARG A 47 7.76 20.23 -7.94
C ARG A 47 6.49 20.71 -7.24
N TYR A 48 5.86 19.86 -6.42
CA TYR A 48 4.58 20.17 -5.77
C TYR A 48 4.73 20.72 -4.35
N ASN A 49 5.94 20.76 -3.81
CA ASN A 49 6.25 21.21 -2.46
C ASN A 49 5.33 20.59 -1.40
N THR A 50 5.24 19.26 -1.39
CA THR A 50 4.41 18.49 -0.46
C THR A 50 5.21 17.35 0.15
N ASN A 51 4.94 17.00 1.40
CA ASN A 51 5.42 15.76 2.02
C ASN A 51 4.35 14.67 2.05
N ASP A 52 3.14 14.99 1.58
CA ASP A 52 2.01 14.08 1.50
C ASP A 52 1.96 13.40 0.13
N ILE A 53 2.04 12.07 0.15
CA ILE A 53 2.00 11.25 -1.06
C ILE A 53 0.66 11.33 -1.78
N GLU A 54 -0.46 11.44 -1.08
CA GLU A 54 -1.79 11.51 -1.69
C GLU A 54 -1.95 12.82 -2.47
N VAL A 55 -1.49 13.93 -1.88
CA VAL A 55 -1.45 15.23 -2.55
C VAL A 55 -0.54 15.19 -3.77
N LEU A 56 0.64 14.56 -3.66
CA LEU A 56 1.58 14.41 -4.77
C LEU A 56 0.96 13.65 -5.93
N LEU A 57 0.41 12.46 -5.66
CA LEU A 57 -0.19 11.59 -6.67
C LEU A 57 -1.40 12.24 -7.33
N THR A 58 -2.28 12.88 -6.53
CA THR A 58 -3.44 13.59 -7.06
C THR A 58 -3.04 14.72 -8.01
N ARG A 59 -2.05 15.53 -7.63
CA ARG A 59 -1.55 16.62 -8.51
C ARG A 59 -0.88 16.07 -9.76
N LEU A 60 -0.11 14.99 -9.63
CA LEU A 60 0.48 14.32 -10.78
C LEU A 60 -0.59 13.80 -11.73
N ASP A 61 -1.65 13.18 -11.23
CA ASP A 61 -2.73 12.63 -12.05
C ASP A 61 -3.46 13.75 -12.80
N LEU A 62 -3.72 14.89 -12.15
CA LEU A 62 -4.31 16.08 -12.79
C LEU A 62 -3.41 16.63 -13.91
N ASP A 63 -2.12 16.80 -13.64
CA ASP A 63 -1.15 17.28 -14.63
C ASP A 63 -0.98 16.25 -15.79
N ALA A 64 -1.06 14.96 -15.47
CA ALA A 64 -0.89 13.88 -16.42
C ALA A 64 -2.03 13.77 -17.44
N ILE A 65 -3.23 14.32 -17.17
CA ILE A 65 -4.38 14.29 -18.10
C ILE A 65 -3.93 14.69 -19.52
N ASN A 66 -3.12 15.76 -19.61
CA ASN A 66 -2.69 16.38 -20.86
C ASN A 66 -1.21 16.12 -21.21
N SER A 67 -0.48 15.33 -20.42
CA SER A 67 0.96 15.12 -20.60
C SER A 67 1.34 13.65 -20.70
N LYS A 68 1.80 13.21 -21.88
CA LYS A 68 2.29 11.83 -22.09
C LYS A 68 3.52 11.51 -21.25
N GLU A 69 4.42 12.49 -21.06
CA GLU A 69 5.60 12.32 -20.19
C GLU A 69 5.17 12.01 -18.75
N MET A 70 4.22 12.77 -18.22
CA MET A 70 3.75 12.61 -16.84
C MET A 70 2.95 11.33 -16.65
N LYS A 71 2.20 10.87 -17.65
CA LYS A 71 1.61 9.51 -17.63
C LYS A 71 2.68 8.43 -17.52
N GLY A 72 3.78 8.59 -18.26
CA GLY A 72 4.94 7.70 -18.18
C GLY A 72 5.62 7.74 -16.81
N ASP A 73 5.85 8.93 -16.26
CA ASP A 73 6.41 9.10 -14.92
C ASP A 73 5.48 8.55 -13.82
N ARG A 74 4.16 8.70 -13.97
CA ARG A 74 3.16 8.12 -13.06
C ARG A 74 3.29 6.60 -12.99
N SER A 75 3.47 5.94 -14.13
CA SER A 75 3.66 4.47 -14.18
C SER A 75 4.98 4.04 -13.51
N LYS A 76 6.05 4.83 -13.64
CA LYS A 76 7.31 4.58 -12.93
C LYS A 76 7.14 4.75 -11.42
N ILE A 77 6.39 5.75 -10.99
CA ILE A 77 6.09 5.97 -9.56
C ILE A 77 5.27 4.79 -8.99
N GLU A 78 4.36 4.20 -9.76
CA GLU A 78 3.66 2.97 -9.33
C GLU A 78 4.63 1.82 -9.10
N ALA A 79 5.60 1.65 -10.02
CA ALA A 79 6.63 0.65 -9.86
C ALA A 79 7.52 0.93 -8.63
N GLU A 80 7.88 2.19 -8.35
CA GLU A 80 8.65 2.59 -7.17
C GLU A 80 7.88 2.28 -5.87
N ILE A 81 6.60 2.64 -5.80
CA ILE A 81 5.71 2.33 -4.66
C ILE A 81 5.60 0.82 -4.49
N SER A 82 5.28 0.09 -5.57
CA SER A 82 5.14 -1.37 -5.51
C SER A 82 6.44 -2.07 -5.10
N SER A 83 7.58 -1.58 -5.60
CA SER A 83 8.89 -2.11 -5.24
C SER A 83 9.17 -1.90 -3.75
N TYR A 84 8.91 -0.70 -3.22
CA TYR A 84 9.05 -0.41 -1.79
C TYR A 84 8.18 -1.34 -0.95
N PHE A 85 6.93 -1.57 -1.35
CA PHE A 85 6.00 -2.39 -0.59
C PHE A 85 6.22 -3.90 -0.71
N SER A 86 7.02 -4.36 -1.68
CA SER A 86 7.33 -5.77 -1.83
C SER A 86 7.97 -6.42 -0.59
N GLN A 87 8.64 -5.62 0.24
CA GLN A 87 9.25 -6.07 1.51
C GLN A 87 8.23 -6.37 2.62
N TYR A 88 6.98 -5.92 2.47
CA TYR A 88 5.89 -6.15 3.41
C TYR A 88 4.88 -7.18 2.90
N ARG A 89 5.20 -7.88 1.79
CA ARG A 89 4.36 -8.95 1.27
C ARG A 89 4.35 -10.15 2.20
N PHE A 90 3.16 -10.68 2.43
CA PHE A 90 2.97 -11.86 3.24
C PHE A 90 3.23 -13.13 2.43
N PHE A 91 4.45 -13.65 2.48
CA PHE A 91 4.78 -14.86 1.70
C PHE A 91 4.40 -16.16 2.43
N LYS A 92 4.50 -16.23 3.76
CA LYS A 92 4.13 -17.40 4.58
C LYS A 92 3.85 -17.01 6.03
N LEU A 93 3.02 -17.81 6.71
CA LEU A 93 2.89 -17.79 8.16
C LEU A 93 4.23 -18.21 8.81
N SER A 94 5.13 -17.26 9.08
CA SER A 94 6.35 -17.45 9.88
C SER A 94 6.09 -17.26 11.39
N ASP A 95 7.07 -17.62 12.22
CA ASP A 95 7.01 -17.39 13.67
C ASP A 95 7.19 -15.92 14.06
N GLU A 96 7.62 -15.08 13.14
CA GLU A 96 7.75 -13.62 13.33
C GLU A 96 6.40 -12.90 13.27
N ILE A 97 5.35 -13.60 12.86
CA ILE A 97 4.01 -13.02 12.74
C ILE A 97 3.36 -12.89 14.12
N PRO A 98 2.75 -11.73 14.42
CA PRO A 98 2.03 -11.53 15.67
C PRO A 98 0.98 -12.62 15.93
N SER A 99 0.92 -13.10 17.17
CA SER A 99 -0.02 -14.15 17.60
C SER A 99 -1.48 -13.78 17.31
N TRP A 100 -1.84 -12.49 17.40
CA TRP A 100 -3.17 -12.00 17.07
C TRP A 100 -3.54 -12.26 15.60
N LEU A 101 -2.57 -12.17 14.67
CA LEU A 101 -2.84 -12.40 13.25
C LEU A 101 -3.07 -13.89 12.99
N LYS A 102 -2.35 -14.78 13.69
CA LYS A 102 -2.62 -16.23 13.65
C LYS A 102 -4.03 -16.54 14.16
N ILE A 103 -4.47 -15.89 15.23
CA ILE A 103 -5.85 -16.04 15.77
C ILE A 103 -6.87 -15.50 14.77
N PHE A 104 -6.63 -14.32 14.19
CA PHE A 104 -7.51 -13.73 13.19
C PHE A 104 -7.68 -14.66 11.97
N ALA A 105 -6.56 -15.15 11.42
CA ALA A 105 -6.57 -16.00 10.25
C ALA A 105 -7.22 -17.37 10.50
N ASN A 106 -6.98 -17.98 11.66
CA ASN A 106 -7.43 -19.36 11.92
C ASN A 106 -8.81 -19.45 12.60
N ASN A 107 -9.21 -18.42 13.37
CA ASN A 107 -10.37 -18.52 14.25
C ASN A 107 -11.46 -17.49 13.95
N ILE A 108 -11.12 -16.37 13.30
CA ILE A 108 -12.06 -15.28 13.00
C ILE A 108 -12.52 -15.36 11.55
N LEU A 109 -11.58 -15.49 10.60
CA LEU A 109 -11.90 -15.65 9.20
C LEU A 109 -12.63 -16.97 8.95
N ARG A 110 -13.74 -16.89 8.22
CA ARG A 110 -14.56 -18.02 7.80
C ARG A 110 -14.55 -18.13 6.29
N SER A 111 -14.86 -19.32 5.80
CA SER A 111 -15.21 -19.49 4.39
C SER A 111 -16.34 -18.53 4.02
N ASN A 112 -16.22 -17.91 2.83
CA ASN A 112 -17.17 -16.92 2.31
C ASN A 112 -17.17 -15.55 3.06
N ASP A 113 -16.13 -15.25 3.83
CA ASP A 113 -15.84 -13.86 4.23
C ASP A 113 -15.15 -13.11 3.08
N ALA A 114 -15.37 -11.80 3.00
CA ALA A 114 -14.71 -10.92 2.04
C ALA A 114 -13.73 -10.00 2.76
N ILE A 115 -12.53 -9.84 2.20
CA ILE A 115 -11.54 -8.88 2.69
C ILE A 115 -11.31 -7.83 1.61
N VAL A 116 -11.46 -6.56 1.99
CA VAL A 116 -11.17 -5.39 1.16
C VAL A 116 -9.98 -4.69 1.78
N SER A 117 -8.84 -4.69 1.08
CA SER A 117 -7.64 -3.95 1.48
C SER A 117 -7.54 -2.66 0.66
N LEU A 118 -7.26 -1.56 1.34
CA LEU A 118 -6.92 -0.28 0.69
C LEU A 118 -5.41 -0.02 0.71
N ASN A 119 -4.62 -1.03 1.07
CA ASN A 119 -3.18 -0.90 1.25
C ASN A 119 -2.42 -1.21 -0.03
N TYR A 120 -1.31 -0.49 -0.25
CA TYR A 120 -0.40 -0.68 -1.37
C TYR A 120 0.50 -1.93 -1.25
N ASP A 121 0.48 -2.60 -0.10
CA ASP A 121 1.31 -3.77 0.20
C ASP A 121 0.82 -5.08 -0.40
N CYS A 122 -0.42 -5.11 -0.89
CA CYS A 122 -1.07 -6.35 -1.33
C CYS A 122 -0.93 -7.46 -0.26
N PHE A 123 -0.96 -7.09 1.04
CA PHE A 123 -0.61 -7.97 2.15
C PHE A 123 -1.37 -9.30 2.16
N LEU A 124 -2.58 -9.33 1.61
CA LEU A 124 -3.46 -10.51 1.58
C LEU A 124 -3.73 -11.06 0.18
N GLU A 125 -3.07 -10.52 -0.84
CA GLU A 125 -3.25 -10.96 -2.23
C GLU A 125 -2.18 -12.02 -2.54
N VAL A 126 -2.62 -13.27 -2.75
CA VAL A 126 -1.78 -14.42 -3.12
C VAL A 126 -2.06 -14.82 -4.55
#